data_AF-A0A6I3MX66-F1
#
_entry.id   AF-A0A6I3MX66-F1
#
_cell.length_a   1.000
_cell.length_b   1.000
_cell.length_c   1.000
_cell.angle_alpha   90.00
_cell.angle_beta   90.00
_cell.angle_gamma   90.00
#
_symmetry.space_group_name_H-M   'P 1'
#
loop_
_entity.id
_entity.type
_entity.pdbx_description
1 polymer ?
#
loop_
_entity_poly.entity_id
_entity_poly.type
_entity_poly.pdbx_seq_one_letter_code
_entity_poly.pdbx_strand_id
1 'polypeptide(L)'
;MCASTILIAPLNWGLGHATRCVPIIRNYLANGQRVVLAADGDALSWLKSEFPDLKTIRLPGFNIQYSPSGSQLFAIIRQLPKIIAGTIREHRHLKKLIREENIQTVISDNRFGLWNKSVKSIYITHQLLIRAPYRWMEPLLRFCHRCIINRYDECWIPDIEGDGNLSGELSHKYPLPRNARLIGWLSRFPSTNAIPVKKNYTNLCLISGPEPHRTLFEQMCIGRFKNSIEPTLIVRGKPGDCMSESAIGNIDLVSVLSSGELKTHLLQTPNIFCRSGYSTLMDLKLLEREANLFPTPGQPEQEYLSKLHKK
;
A
#
# COMPACT_ATOMS: atom_id res chain seq x y z
N MET A 1 1.21 29.44 -17.67
CA MET A 1 1.54 28.06 -18.12
C MET A 1 0.36 27.17 -17.76
N CYS A 2 -0.12 26.33 -18.67
CA CYS A 2 -1.21 25.40 -18.34
C CYS A 2 -0.67 24.38 -17.31
N ALA A 3 -1.31 24.25 -16.15
CA ALA A 3 -0.83 23.35 -15.10
C ALA A 3 -0.79 21.91 -15.63
N SER A 4 0.36 21.24 -15.50
CA SER A 4 0.53 19.85 -15.91
C SER A 4 -0.41 18.95 -15.10
N THR A 5 -1.15 18.07 -15.78
CA THR A 5 -2.09 17.11 -15.22
C THR A 5 -1.40 15.78 -14.98
N ILE A 6 -1.44 15.34 -13.73
CA ILE A 6 -0.77 14.14 -13.23
C ILE A 6 -1.82 13.11 -12.86
N LEU A 7 -1.76 11.93 -13.47
CA LEU A 7 -2.57 10.78 -13.10
C LEU A 7 -1.83 9.96 -12.06
N ILE A 8 -2.42 9.75 -10.88
CA ILE A 8 -1.86 8.88 -9.84
C ILE A 8 -2.79 7.68 -9.66
N ALA A 9 -2.26 6.47 -9.88
CA ALA A 9 -3.06 5.26 -10.00
C ALA A 9 -2.52 4.10 -9.14
N PRO A 10 -2.90 4.04 -7.85
CA PRO A 10 -2.52 2.94 -6.98
C PRO A 10 -3.31 1.66 -7.21
N LEU A 11 -2.63 0.53 -6.97
CA LEU A 11 -3.21 -0.80 -6.97
C LEU A 11 -4.12 -1.00 -5.74
N ASN A 12 -5.24 -1.70 -5.92
CA ASN A 12 -6.19 -1.98 -4.84
C ASN A 12 -5.96 -3.36 -4.19
N TRP A 13 -4.78 -3.58 -3.59
CA TRP A 13 -4.47 -4.80 -2.81
C TRP A 13 -4.30 -4.47 -1.32
N GLY A 14 -5.23 -3.66 -0.81
CA GLY A 14 -5.17 -3.05 0.52
C GLY A 14 -4.73 -1.59 0.48
N LEU A 15 -4.95 -0.90 1.60
CA LEU A 15 -4.75 0.55 1.67
C LEU A 15 -3.30 1.01 1.53
N GLY A 16 -2.32 0.13 1.76
CA GLY A 16 -0.90 0.48 1.74
C GLY A 16 -0.42 1.11 0.42
N HIS A 17 -0.98 0.66 -0.71
CA HIS A 17 -0.68 1.22 -2.03
C HIS A 17 -1.25 2.64 -2.19
N ALA A 18 -2.46 2.90 -1.68
CA ALA A 18 -3.04 4.23 -1.68
C ALA A 18 -2.32 5.18 -0.71
N THR A 19 -2.03 4.72 0.51
CA THR A 19 -1.44 5.57 1.55
C THR A 19 -0.01 6.01 1.21
N ARG A 20 0.81 5.14 0.60
CA ARG A 20 2.17 5.54 0.19
C ARG A 20 2.19 6.55 -0.96
N CYS A 21 1.10 6.68 -1.72
CA CYS A 21 0.98 7.71 -2.74
C CYS A 21 0.62 9.10 -2.18
N VAL A 22 0.17 9.20 -0.92
CA VAL A 22 -0.21 10.47 -0.26
C VAL A 22 0.88 11.54 -0.32
N PRO A 23 2.14 11.28 0.08
CA PRO A 23 3.19 12.31 0.00
C PRO A 23 3.47 12.75 -1.43
N ILE A 24 3.34 11.85 -2.40
CA ILE A 24 3.48 12.15 -3.83
C ILE A 24 2.33 13.07 -4.28
N ILE A 25 1.09 12.73 -3.96
CA ILE A 25 -0.10 13.54 -4.27
C ILE A 25 0.06 14.95 -3.68
N ARG A 26 0.37 15.06 -2.39
CA ARG A 26 0.55 16.34 -1.69
C ARG A 26 1.67 17.18 -2.32
N ASN A 27 2.79 16.57 -2.71
CA ASN A 27 3.88 17.27 -3.38
C ASN A 27 3.43 17.87 -4.73
N TYR A 28 2.70 17.12 -5.56
CA TYR A 28 2.18 17.65 -6.83
C TYR A 28 1.17 18.79 -6.62
N LEU A 29 0.28 18.66 -5.64
CA LEU A 29 -0.67 19.72 -5.31
C LEU A 29 0.02 20.99 -4.79
N ALA A 30 1.03 20.85 -3.93
CA ALA A 30 1.80 21.97 -3.40
C ALA A 30 2.55 22.74 -4.51
N ASN A 31 2.91 22.07 -5.60
CA ASN A 31 3.50 22.69 -6.80
C ASN A 31 2.47 23.26 -7.78
N GLY A 32 1.19 23.37 -7.39
CA GLY A 32 0.12 23.93 -8.21
C GLY A 32 -0.29 23.05 -9.40
N GLN A 33 0.05 21.76 -9.38
CA GLN A 33 -0.25 20.83 -10.46
C GLN A 33 -1.62 20.20 -10.27
N ARG A 34 -2.31 19.89 -11.38
CA ARG A 34 -3.61 19.23 -11.34
C ARG A 34 -3.40 17.73 -11.14
N VAL A 35 -3.98 17.16 -10.08
CA VAL A 35 -3.92 15.72 -9.81
C VAL A 35 -5.26 15.06 -10.11
N VAL A 36 -5.22 13.95 -10.85
CA VAL A 36 -6.35 13.06 -11.09
C VAL A 36 -6.03 11.71 -10.46
N LEU A 37 -6.93 11.18 -9.64
CA LEU A 37 -6.75 9.89 -8.97
C LEU A 37 -7.48 8.79 -9.74
N ALA A 38 -6.82 7.66 -10.01
CA ALA A 38 -7.43 6.54 -10.72
C ALA A 38 -7.20 5.20 -10.02
N ALA A 39 -8.22 4.72 -9.32
CA ALA A 39 -8.16 3.47 -8.55
C ALA A 39 -9.53 2.76 -8.59
N ASP A 40 -9.67 1.67 -7.83
CA ASP A 40 -10.94 0.99 -7.59
C ASP A 40 -11.02 0.47 -6.14
N GLY A 41 -12.20 -0.03 -5.76
CA GLY A 41 -12.49 -0.61 -4.44
C GLY A 41 -12.07 0.27 -3.27
N ASP A 42 -11.53 -0.36 -2.24
CA ASP A 42 -11.17 0.28 -0.97
C ASP A 42 -10.12 1.39 -1.15
N ALA A 43 -9.13 1.18 -2.03
CA ALA A 43 -8.15 2.21 -2.35
C ALA A 43 -8.80 3.49 -2.88
N LEU A 44 -9.77 3.39 -3.80
CA LEU A 44 -10.50 4.54 -4.32
C LEU A 44 -11.38 5.20 -3.25
N SER A 45 -12.10 4.41 -2.47
CA SER A 45 -12.95 4.93 -1.38
C SER A 45 -12.14 5.70 -0.35
N TRP A 46 -10.98 5.17 0.04
CA TRP A 46 -10.07 5.83 0.97
C TRP A 46 -9.49 7.12 0.39
N LEU A 47 -9.01 7.08 -0.87
CA LEU A 47 -8.49 8.27 -1.55
C LEU A 47 -9.52 9.40 -1.65
N LYS A 48 -10.79 9.07 -1.90
CA LYS A 48 -11.89 10.06 -1.89
C LYS A 48 -12.07 10.72 -0.53
N SER A 49 -11.92 9.96 0.57
CA SER A 49 -12.03 10.52 1.91
C SER A 49 -10.84 11.40 2.29
N GLU A 50 -9.62 11.07 1.84
CA GLU A 50 -8.41 11.84 2.14
C GLU A 50 -8.28 13.07 1.23
N PHE A 51 -8.76 12.99 -0.02
CA PHE A 51 -8.68 14.06 -1.02
C PHE A 51 -10.04 14.31 -1.69
N PRO A 52 -11.03 14.86 -0.94
CA PRO A 52 -12.41 15.01 -1.43
C PRO A 52 -12.53 15.94 -2.64
N ASP A 53 -11.64 16.92 -2.76
CA ASP A 53 -11.68 17.93 -3.83
C ASP A 53 -11.03 17.44 -5.14
N LEU A 54 -10.35 16.29 -5.12
CA LEU A 54 -9.68 15.77 -6.31
C LEU A 54 -10.63 14.97 -7.19
N LYS A 55 -10.47 15.15 -8.51
CA LYS A 55 -11.16 14.31 -9.49
C LYS A 55 -10.71 12.87 -9.33
N THR A 56 -11.68 11.97 -9.15
CA THR A 56 -11.44 10.54 -9.03
C THR A 56 -12.07 9.79 -10.19
N ILE A 57 -11.35 8.82 -10.74
CA ILE A 57 -11.76 7.99 -11.86
C ILE A 57 -11.70 6.53 -11.43
N ARG A 58 -12.79 5.80 -11.64
CA ARG A 58 -12.78 4.35 -11.39
C ARG A 58 -11.96 3.67 -12.49
N LEU A 59 -10.84 3.06 -12.11
CA LEU A 59 -9.96 2.33 -13.01
C LEU A 59 -9.79 0.88 -12.51
N PRO A 60 -10.66 -0.05 -12.95
CA PRO A 60 -10.66 -1.43 -12.46
C PRO A 60 -9.29 -2.09 -12.60
N GLY A 61 -8.80 -2.67 -11.50
CA GLY A 61 -7.56 -3.45 -11.47
C GLY A 61 -7.78 -4.93 -11.75
N PHE A 62 -6.72 -5.71 -11.56
CA PHE A 62 -6.82 -7.16 -11.45
C PHE A 62 -6.88 -7.56 -9.98
N ASN A 63 -8.07 -7.97 -9.53
CA ASN A 63 -8.26 -8.47 -8.17
C ASN A 63 -7.72 -9.91 -8.07
N ILE A 64 -6.67 -10.09 -7.27
CA ILE A 64 -6.15 -11.40 -6.88
C ILE A 64 -6.96 -11.91 -5.70
N GLN A 65 -7.55 -13.09 -5.86
CA GLN A 65 -8.14 -13.84 -4.76
C GLN A 65 -7.05 -14.65 -4.06
N TYR A 66 -6.93 -14.47 -2.75
CA TYR A 66 -5.99 -15.22 -1.92
C TYR A 66 -6.68 -16.48 -1.38
N SER A 67 -5.92 -17.56 -1.24
CA SER A 67 -6.41 -18.80 -0.65
C SER A 67 -6.37 -18.67 0.88
N PRO A 68 -7.38 -19.17 1.61
CA PRO A 68 -7.26 -19.36 3.06
C PRO A 68 -6.24 -20.45 3.44
N SER A 69 -5.89 -21.36 2.51
CA SER A 69 -4.96 -22.48 2.74
C SER A 69 -3.61 -22.28 2.02
N GLY A 70 -2.59 -23.05 2.44
CA GLY A 70 -1.18 -22.92 2.03
C GLY A 70 -0.83 -23.08 0.54
N SER A 71 -1.80 -23.20 -0.36
CA SER A 71 -1.60 -23.28 -1.82
C SER A 71 -1.66 -21.90 -2.53
N GLN A 72 -1.20 -20.84 -1.86
CA GLN A 72 -1.25 -19.47 -2.35
C GLN A 72 -0.57 -19.29 -3.73
N LEU A 73 0.50 -20.05 -4.00
CA LEU A 73 1.17 -20.03 -5.31
C LEU A 73 0.26 -20.48 -6.45
N PHE A 74 -0.43 -21.61 -6.27
CA PHE A 74 -1.34 -22.16 -7.27
C PHE A 74 -2.54 -21.23 -7.50
N ALA A 75 -3.02 -20.58 -6.44
CA ALA A 75 -4.07 -19.58 -6.54
C ALA A 75 -3.65 -18.39 -7.43
N ILE A 76 -2.40 -17.91 -7.31
CA ILE A 76 -1.87 -16.82 -8.13
C ILE A 76 -1.62 -17.29 -9.57
N ILE A 77 -0.99 -18.46 -9.77
CA ILE A 77 -0.70 -19.01 -11.11
C ILE A 77 -1.97 -19.17 -11.93
N ARG A 78 -3.03 -19.73 -11.34
CA ARG A 78 -4.34 -19.89 -12.00
C ARG A 78 -4.95 -18.55 -12.41
N GLN A 79 -4.58 -17.46 -11.75
CA GLN A 79 -5.05 -16.11 -12.03
C GLN A 79 -4.16 -15.34 -13.03
N LEU A 80 -3.03 -15.89 -13.48
CA LEU A 80 -2.14 -15.23 -14.45
C LEU A 80 -2.85 -14.77 -15.73
N PRO A 81 -3.72 -15.58 -16.38
CA PRO A 81 -4.46 -15.12 -17.56
C PRO A 81 -5.32 -13.89 -17.28
N LYS A 82 -5.96 -13.84 -16.09
CA LYS A 82 -6.77 -12.71 -15.63
C LYS A 82 -5.92 -11.47 -15.36
N ILE A 83 -4.71 -11.63 -14.80
CA ILE A 83 -3.75 -10.54 -14.57
C ILE A 83 -3.29 -9.95 -15.90
N ILE A 84 -2.97 -10.80 -16.89
CA ILE A 84 -2.55 -10.36 -18.23
C ILE A 84 -3.69 -9.63 -18.93
N ALA A 85 -4.89 -10.21 -18.96
CA ALA A 85 -6.07 -9.56 -19.55
C ALA A 85 -6.40 -8.23 -18.83
N GLY A 86 -6.26 -8.18 -17.51
CA GLY A 86 -6.38 -6.95 -16.71
C GLY A 86 -5.38 -5.88 -17.13
N THR A 87 -4.11 -6.26 -17.25
CA THR A 87 -3.00 -5.40 -17.70
C THR A 87 -3.26 -4.81 -19.09
N ILE A 88 -3.78 -5.62 -20.02
CA ILE A 88 -4.13 -5.15 -21.38
C ILE A 88 -5.31 -4.15 -21.32
N ARG A 89 -6.31 -4.41 -20.48
CA ARG A 89 -7.44 -3.48 -20.28
C ARG A 89 -6.99 -2.16 -19.66
N GLU A 90 -6.14 -2.21 -18.64
CA GLU A 90 -5.50 -1.03 -18.04
C GLU A 90 -4.83 -0.17 -19.11
N HIS A 91 -4.01 -0.79 -19.97
CA HIS A 91 -3.30 -0.07 -21.03
C HIS A 91 -4.25 0.59 -22.04
N ARG A 92 -5.35 -0.07 -22.40
CA ARG A 92 -6.38 0.52 -23.29
C ARG A 92 -7.11 1.68 -22.63
N HIS A 93 -7.52 1.53 -21.37
CA HIS A 93 -8.17 2.59 -20.61
C HIS A 93 -7.25 3.80 -20.44
N LEU A 94 -5.97 3.57 -20.15
CA LEU A 94 -4.99 4.65 -20.00
C LEU A 94 -4.91 5.53 -21.27
N LYS A 95 -4.90 4.94 -22.47
CA LYS A 95 -4.90 5.70 -23.73
C LYS A 95 -6.13 6.58 -23.90
N LYS A 96 -7.27 6.15 -23.37
CA LYS A 96 -8.50 6.95 -23.36
C LYS A 96 -8.37 8.12 -22.37
N LEU A 97 -7.98 7.82 -21.13
CA LEU A 97 -7.80 8.81 -20.08
C LEU A 97 -6.79 9.90 -20.44
N ILE A 98 -5.67 9.54 -21.07
CA ILE A 98 -4.65 10.51 -21.48
C ILE A 98 -5.24 11.59 -22.40
N ARG A 99 -6.13 11.20 -23.31
CA ARG A 99 -6.79 12.13 -24.24
C ARG A 99 -7.89 12.94 -23.56
N GLU A 100 -8.71 12.29 -22.73
CA GLU A 100 -9.87 12.93 -22.09
C GLU A 100 -9.48 13.93 -21.00
N GLU A 101 -8.46 13.60 -20.21
CA GLU A 101 -8.02 14.42 -19.07
C GLU A 101 -6.78 15.27 -19.40
N ASN A 102 -6.28 15.21 -20.65
CA ASN A 102 -5.02 15.83 -21.06
C ASN A 102 -3.89 15.51 -20.08
N ILE A 103 -3.66 14.23 -19.79
CA ILE A 103 -2.62 13.82 -18.84
C ILE A 103 -1.24 13.99 -19.47
N GLN A 104 -0.29 14.59 -18.75
CA GLN A 104 1.12 14.69 -19.18
C GLN A 104 2.05 13.72 -18.45
N THR A 105 1.66 13.29 -17.24
CA THR A 105 2.43 12.33 -16.44
C THR A 105 1.52 11.30 -15.79
N VAL A 106 1.92 10.04 -15.84
CA VAL A 106 1.25 8.90 -15.20
C VAL A 106 2.18 8.34 -14.13
N ILE A 107 1.68 8.25 -12.90
CA ILE A 107 2.35 7.60 -11.77
C ILE A 107 1.55 6.35 -11.43
N SER A 108 2.08 5.21 -11.84
CA SER A 108 1.50 3.88 -11.66
C SER A 108 2.12 3.23 -10.44
N ASP A 109 1.31 2.93 -9.43
CA ASP A 109 1.78 2.23 -8.26
C ASP A 109 1.42 0.73 -8.34
N ASN A 110 2.43 -0.06 -8.69
CA ASN A 110 2.36 -1.51 -8.91
C ASN A 110 1.29 -2.00 -9.91
N ARG A 111 0.86 -1.16 -10.87
CA ARG A 111 -0.05 -1.56 -11.96
C ARG A 111 0.71 -1.75 -13.26
N PHE A 112 0.65 -2.91 -13.88
CA PHE A 112 1.57 -3.25 -14.97
C PHE A 112 1.21 -2.61 -16.32
N GLY A 113 -0.06 -2.24 -16.53
CA GLY A 113 -0.54 -1.74 -17.82
C GLY A 113 -0.45 -0.22 -18.01
N LEU A 114 -0.11 0.53 -16.96
CA LEU A 114 -0.28 1.98 -16.91
C LEU A 114 0.96 2.77 -17.36
N TRP A 115 1.52 2.40 -18.50
CA TRP A 115 2.56 3.15 -19.20
C TRP A 115 2.08 3.54 -20.60
N ASN A 116 2.56 4.66 -21.13
CA ASN A 116 2.31 5.09 -22.51
C ASN A 116 3.47 5.96 -23.01
N LYS A 117 3.95 5.72 -24.24
CA LYS A 117 5.06 6.46 -24.86
C LYS A 117 4.77 7.94 -25.13
N SER A 118 3.50 8.36 -25.15
CA SER A 118 3.14 9.76 -25.45
C SER A 118 3.21 10.70 -24.24
N VAL A 119 3.41 10.16 -23.03
CA VAL A 119 3.41 10.90 -21.76
C VAL A 119 4.47 10.32 -20.84
N LYS A 120 4.94 11.10 -19.87
CA LYS A 120 5.88 10.57 -18.88
C LYS A 120 5.20 9.49 -18.05
N SER A 121 5.77 8.30 -17.98
CA SER A 121 5.24 7.15 -17.24
C SER A 121 6.22 6.72 -16.16
N ILE A 122 5.78 6.81 -14.90
CA ILE A 122 6.56 6.48 -13.71
C ILE A 122 5.91 5.27 -13.03
N TYR A 123 6.72 4.28 -12.68
CA TYR A 123 6.29 3.08 -11.96
C TYR A 123 6.78 3.10 -10.51
N ILE A 124 5.94 2.74 -9.55
CA ILE A 124 6.33 2.64 -8.14
C ILE A 124 6.32 1.18 -7.70
N THR A 125 7.46 0.69 -7.19
CA THR A 125 7.58 -0.62 -6.57
C THR A 125 8.71 -0.65 -5.55
N HIS A 126 8.57 -1.44 -4.48
CA HIS A 126 9.63 -1.74 -3.52
C HIS A 126 10.13 -3.20 -3.65
N GLN A 127 9.69 -3.90 -4.69
CA GLN A 127 10.02 -5.30 -4.95
C GLN A 127 10.63 -5.42 -6.34
N LEU A 128 11.91 -5.11 -6.49
CA LEU A 128 12.65 -5.48 -7.70
C LEU A 128 12.89 -7.00 -7.77
N LEU A 129 12.99 -7.62 -6.60
CA LEU A 129 12.97 -9.06 -6.41
C LEU A 129 11.65 -9.46 -5.76
N ILE A 130 10.78 -10.09 -6.55
CA ILE A 130 9.55 -10.68 -6.04
C ILE A 130 9.92 -11.97 -5.30
N ARG A 131 9.65 -12.02 -3.99
CA ARG A 131 9.82 -13.24 -3.20
C ARG A 131 8.81 -14.29 -3.61
N ALA A 132 9.32 -15.47 -3.93
CA ALA A 132 8.51 -16.63 -4.27
C ALA A 132 8.49 -17.64 -3.12
N PRO A 133 7.43 -18.46 -3.01
CA PRO A 133 7.43 -19.60 -2.09
C PRO A 133 8.58 -20.59 -2.36
N TYR A 134 9.01 -20.70 -3.63
CA TYR A 134 10.17 -21.49 -4.03
C TYR A 134 11.27 -20.61 -4.62
N ARG A 135 12.47 -20.61 -4.01
CA ARG A 135 13.57 -19.70 -4.38
C ARG A 135 14.03 -19.83 -5.83
N TRP A 136 13.92 -21.02 -6.44
CA TRP A 136 14.30 -21.24 -7.84
C TRP A 136 13.42 -20.46 -8.84
N MET A 137 12.24 -19.99 -8.44
CA MET A 137 11.34 -19.17 -9.27
C MET A 137 11.73 -17.67 -9.26
N GLU A 138 12.46 -17.21 -8.25
CA GLU A 138 12.81 -15.79 -8.10
C GLU A 138 13.51 -15.19 -9.33
N PRO A 139 14.47 -15.87 -10.00
CA PRO A 139 15.13 -15.34 -11.20
C PRO A 139 14.16 -15.07 -12.35
N LEU A 140 13.21 -15.98 -12.58
CA LEU A 140 12.20 -15.84 -13.63
C LEU A 140 11.23 -14.70 -13.33
N LEU A 141 10.72 -14.63 -12.09
CA LEU A 141 9.82 -13.55 -11.67
C LEU A 141 10.50 -12.18 -11.79
N ARG A 142 11.77 -12.10 -11.36
CA ARG A 142 12.59 -10.89 -11.52
C ARG A 142 12.75 -10.52 -12.99
N PHE A 143 13.04 -11.48 -13.86
CA PHE A 143 13.16 -11.22 -15.30
C PHE A 143 11.86 -10.64 -15.88
N CYS A 144 10.72 -11.31 -15.63
CA CYS A 144 9.41 -10.86 -16.08
C CYS A 144 9.04 -9.48 -15.54
N HIS A 145 9.29 -9.22 -14.25
CA HIS A 145 9.02 -7.93 -13.64
C HIS A 145 9.91 -6.82 -14.19
N ARG A 146 11.18 -7.12 -14.48
CA ARG A 146 12.09 -6.18 -15.15
C ARG A 146 11.64 -5.85 -16.55
N CYS A 147 11.06 -6.79 -17.30
CA CYS A 147 10.42 -6.49 -18.58
C CYS A 147 9.27 -5.49 -18.45
N ILE A 148 8.52 -5.51 -17.34
CA ILE A 148 7.47 -4.53 -17.04
C ILE A 148 8.08 -3.17 -16.67
N ILE A 149 9.03 -3.15 -15.74
CA ILE A 149 9.72 -1.92 -15.29
C ILE A 149 10.34 -1.16 -16.46
N ASN A 150 10.95 -1.88 -17.41
CA ASN A 150 11.60 -1.28 -18.58
C ASN A 150 10.61 -0.67 -19.60
N ARG A 151 9.30 -0.83 -19.43
CA ARG A 151 8.29 -0.15 -20.27
C ARG A 151 8.00 1.27 -19.80
N TYR A 152 8.39 1.60 -18.57
CA TYR A 152 8.21 2.91 -17.96
C TYR A 152 9.47 3.77 -18.16
N ASP A 153 9.28 5.08 -18.20
CA ASP A 153 10.40 6.02 -18.30
C ASP A 153 11.20 6.09 -16.99
N GLU A 154 10.54 5.89 -15.86
CA GLU A 154 11.15 5.86 -14.52
C GLU A 154 10.53 4.79 -13.62
N CYS A 155 11.31 4.30 -12.67
CA CYS A 155 10.90 3.42 -11.60
C CYS A 155 11.31 4.03 -10.26
N TRP A 156 10.35 4.39 -9.43
CA TRP A 156 10.59 4.93 -8.08
C TRP A 156 10.47 3.82 -7.05
N ILE A 157 11.51 3.70 -6.24
CA ILE A 157 11.59 2.71 -5.17
C ILE A 157 11.49 3.46 -3.85
N PRO A 158 10.39 3.28 -3.08
CA PRO A 158 10.18 3.98 -1.82
C PRO A 158 11.03 3.35 -0.71
N ASP A 159 12.34 3.54 -0.81
CA ASP A 159 13.34 3.07 0.15
C ASP A 159 14.58 3.99 0.09
N ILE A 160 15.56 3.74 0.95
CA ILE A 160 16.84 4.46 1.01
C ILE A 160 18.02 3.58 0.60
N GLU A 161 19.14 4.21 0.26
CA GLU A 161 20.42 3.51 0.04
C GLU A 161 21.07 3.13 1.37
N GLY A 162 21.91 2.10 1.33
CA GLY A 162 22.78 1.72 2.45
C GLY A 162 22.04 1.15 3.67
N ASP A 163 22.63 1.35 4.84
CA ASP A 163 22.13 0.82 6.10
C ASP A 163 20.84 1.53 6.54
N GLY A 164 19.91 0.75 7.09
CA GLY A 164 18.60 1.24 7.54
C GLY A 164 17.49 1.18 6.50
N ASN A 165 17.78 0.74 5.27
CA ASN A 165 16.75 0.44 4.26
C ASN A 165 15.72 -0.58 4.80
N LEU A 166 14.48 -0.49 4.33
CA LEU A 166 13.40 -1.33 4.84
C LEU A 166 13.16 -2.57 3.98
N SER A 167 13.55 -2.54 2.70
CA SER A 167 13.19 -3.58 1.74
C SER A 167 14.22 -4.72 1.68
N GLY A 168 15.44 -4.52 2.17
CA GLY A 168 16.51 -5.52 2.15
C GLY A 168 16.74 -6.08 0.74
N GLU A 169 16.79 -7.41 0.63
CA GLU A 169 16.97 -8.11 -0.65
C GLU A 169 15.88 -7.79 -1.69
N LEU A 170 14.70 -7.28 -1.29
CA LEU A 170 13.62 -6.96 -2.23
C LEU A 170 14.02 -5.88 -3.23
N SER A 171 14.81 -4.88 -2.82
CA SER A 171 15.30 -3.82 -3.72
C SER A 171 16.82 -3.76 -3.84
N HIS A 172 17.56 -4.33 -2.88
CA HIS A 172 19.02 -4.13 -2.76
C HIS A 172 19.85 -5.37 -3.12
N LYS A 173 19.23 -6.52 -3.44
CA LYS A 173 19.99 -7.74 -3.81
C LYS A 173 20.74 -7.61 -5.14
N TYR A 174 20.22 -6.81 -6.05
CA TYR A 174 20.76 -6.67 -7.41
C TYR A 174 20.91 -5.20 -7.78
N PRO A 175 21.79 -4.88 -8.75
CA PRO A 175 21.89 -3.53 -9.27
C PRO A 175 20.55 -3.02 -9.79
N LEU A 176 20.26 -1.76 -9.47
CA LEU A 176 19.06 -1.06 -9.90
C LEU A 176 18.97 -1.04 -11.44
N PRO A 177 17.76 -1.16 -12.02
CA PRO A 177 17.53 -0.82 -13.42
C PRO A 177 17.99 0.62 -13.73
N ARG A 178 18.40 0.90 -14.97
CA ARG A 178 18.88 2.24 -15.38
C ARG A 178 17.84 3.35 -15.19
N ASN A 179 16.56 3.00 -15.30
CA ASN A 179 15.45 3.92 -15.09
C ASN A 179 14.96 3.94 -13.64
N ALA A 180 15.61 3.22 -12.72
CA ALA A 180 15.17 3.12 -11.34
C ALA A 180 15.97 4.02 -10.39
N ARG A 181 15.30 4.57 -9.38
CA ARG A 181 15.91 5.36 -8.30
C ARG A 181 15.20 5.15 -6.98
N LEU A 182 15.94 5.29 -5.90
CA LEU A 182 15.45 5.30 -4.54
C LEU A 182 14.94 6.71 -4.21
N ILE A 183 13.73 6.83 -3.65
CA ILE A 183 13.06 8.11 -3.40
C ILE A 183 12.81 8.40 -1.91
N GLY A 184 13.41 7.59 -1.03
CA GLY A 184 13.16 7.65 0.40
C GLY A 184 11.85 6.98 0.81
N TRP A 185 11.60 6.92 2.11
CA TRP A 185 10.36 6.36 2.64
C TRP A 185 9.18 7.28 2.38
N LEU A 186 8.05 6.68 2.04
CA LEU A 186 6.80 7.40 1.80
C LEU A 186 5.84 7.08 2.94
N SER A 187 5.51 8.10 3.74
CA SER A 187 4.47 8.03 4.76
C SER A 187 3.31 8.97 4.45
N ARG A 188 2.11 8.54 4.82
CA ARG A 188 0.88 9.35 4.71
C ARG A 188 0.82 10.48 5.74
N PHE A 189 1.61 10.40 6.79
CA PHE A 189 1.46 11.28 7.94
C PHE A 189 1.99 12.69 7.67
N PRO A 190 1.18 13.73 7.95
CA PRO A 190 1.65 15.11 7.85
C PRO A 190 2.73 15.39 8.90
N SER A 191 3.58 16.39 8.66
CA SER A 191 4.59 16.84 9.63
C SER A 191 3.98 17.51 10.87
N THR A 192 2.67 17.75 10.90
CA THR A 192 1.96 18.40 12.02
C THR A 192 2.04 17.58 13.31
N ASN A 193 1.96 18.26 14.46
CA ASN A 193 1.99 17.61 15.77
C ASN A 193 0.79 16.66 15.97
N ALA A 194 0.95 15.75 16.94
CA ALA A 194 -0.14 14.90 17.41
C ALA A 194 -1.33 15.75 17.89
N ILE A 195 -2.54 15.29 17.60
CA ILE A 195 -3.79 15.96 17.98
C ILE A 195 -4.24 15.39 19.33
N PRO A 196 -5.00 16.11 20.17
CA PRO A 196 -5.57 15.52 21.38
C PRO A 196 -6.49 14.33 21.05
N VAL A 197 -6.30 13.20 21.72
CA VAL A 197 -7.20 12.04 21.64
C VAL A 197 -8.25 12.08 22.73
N LYS A 198 -9.43 11.54 22.43
CA LYS A 198 -10.52 11.39 23.41
C LYS A 198 -10.23 10.31 24.46
N LYS A 199 -9.43 9.30 24.10
CA LYS A 199 -9.18 8.11 24.92
C LYS A 199 -7.76 7.59 24.67
N ASN A 200 -7.08 7.24 25.76
CA ASN A 200 -5.78 6.58 25.72
C ASN A 200 -5.98 5.06 25.59
N TYR A 201 -5.13 4.44 24.79
CA TYR A 201 -5.13 2.99 24.58
C TYR A 201 -3.79 2.40 24.97
N THR A 202 -3.82 1.19 25.53
CA THR A 202 -2.62 0.39 25.78
C THR A 202 -2.21 -0.36 24.51
N ASN A 203 -3.20 -0.84 23.74
CA ASN A 203 -2.99 -1.66 22.55
C ASN A 203 -3.66 -1.04 21.31
N LEU A 204 -2.95 -1.04 20.18
CA LEU A 204 -3.44 -0.62 18.87
C LEU A 204 -3.25 -1.77 17.87
N CYS A 205 -4.34 -2.31 17.33
CA CYS A 205 -4.30 -3.28 16.24
C CYS A 205 -4.64 -2.62 14.91
N LEU A 206 -3.69 -2.62 13.97
CA LEU A 206 -3.88 -2.14 12.61
C LEU A 206 -4.16 -3.32 11.68
N ILE A 207 -5.43 -3.45 11.30
CA ILE A 207 -5.89 -4.50 10.41
C ILE A 207 -5.83 -3.99 8.97
N SER A 208 -5.11 -4.72 8.13
CA SER A 208 -4.99 -4.41 6.71
C SER A 208 -4.68 -5.67 5.90
N GLY A 209 -4.79 -5.56 4.58
CA GLY A 209 -4.47 -6.63 3.64
C GLY A 209 -5.71 -7.25 2.97
N PRO A 210 -5.49 -8.20 2.05
CA PRO A 210 -6.56 -8.84 1.30
C PRO A 210 -7.36 -9.84 2.15
N GLU A 211 -8.63 -10.04 1.79
CA GLU A 211 -9.44 -11.12 2.33
C GLU A 211 -8.98 -12.50 1.82
N PRO A 212 -9.09 -13.57 2.62
CA PRO A 212 -9.72 -13.65 3.95
C PRO A 212 -8.79 -13.30 5.13
N HIS A 213 -7.49 -13.11 4.87
CA HIS A 213 -6.47 -12.94 5.91
C HIS A 213 -6.63 -11.68 6.76
N ARG A 214 -7.30 -10.66 6.20
CA ARG A 214 -7.70 -9.45 6.94
C ARG A 214 -8.69 -9.79 8.05
N THR A 215 -9.78 -10.48 7.71
CA THR A 215 -10.80 -10.90 8.69
C THR A 215 -10.25 -11.87 9.73
N LEU A 216 -9.40 -12.81 9.31
CA LEU A 216 -8.75 -13.74 10.25
C LEU A 216 -7.89 -13.00 11.27
N PHE A 217 -7.13 -11.98 10.85
CA PHE A 217 -6.33 -11.18 11.77
C PHE A 217 -7.19 -10.36 12.75
N GLU A 218 -8.27 -9.75 12.25
CA GLU A 218 -9.25 -9.04 13.08
C GLU A 218 -9.80 -9.95 14.19
N GLN A 219 -10.21 -11.18 13.84
CA GLN A 219 -10.71 -12.17 14.79
C GLN A 219 -9.64 -12.61 15.80
N MET A 220 -8.39 -12.77 15.37
CA MET A 220 -7.28 -13.08 16.28
C MET A 220 -7.04 -11.97 17.29
N CYS A 221 -7.04 -10.70 16.85
CA CYS A 221 -6.90 -9.54 17.73
C CYS A 221 -8.06 -9.43 18.72
N ILE A 222 -9.30 -9.56 18.25
CA ILE A 222 -10.49 -9.55 19.12
C ILE A 222 -10.41 -10.70 20.13
N GLY A 223 -10.11 -11.91 19.69
CA GLY A 223 -9.99 -13.09 20.55
C GLY A 223 -8.92 -12.93 21.64
N ARG A 224 -7.81 -12.25 21.32
CA ARG A 224 -6.72 -11.97 22.26
C ARG A 224 -7.11 -10.94 23.33
N PHE A 225 -7.83 -9.88 22.96
CA PHE A 225 -8.05 -8.74 23.85
C PHE A 225 -9.44 -8.67 24.49
N LYS A 226 -10.42 -9.47 24.04
CA LYS A 226 -11.82 -9.40 24.51
C LYS A 226 -12.01 -9.64 26.02
N ASN A 227 -11.07 -10.35 26.66
CA ASN A 227 -11.08 -10.66 28.08
C ASN A 227 -10.01 -9.86 28.86
N SER A 228 -9.33 -8.92 28.20
CA SER A 228 -8.34 -8.06 28.84
C SER A 228 -9.02 -6.86 29.50
N ILE A 229 -8.39 -6.30 30.53
CA ILE A 229 -8.79 -5.00 31.10
C ILE A 229 -8.12 -3.82 30.36
N GLU A 230 -7.13 -4.09 29.50
CA GLU A 230 -6.35 -3.07 28.82
C GLU A 230 -7.13 -2.42 27.68
N PRO A 231 -7.35 -1.08 27.68
CA PRO A 231 -8.05 -0.41 26.60
C PRO A 231 -7.38 -0.68 25.24
N THR A 232 -8.14 -1.19 24.29
CA THR A 232 -7.63 -1.62 22.99
C THR A 232 -8.37 -0.95 21.85
N LEU A 233 -7.65 -0.37 20.89
CA LEU A 233 -8.20 0.17 19.65
C LEU A 233 -7.88 -0.76 18.48
N ILE A 234 -8.89 -1.16 17.72
CA ILE A 234 -8.74 -1.94 16.50
C ILE A 234 -9.21 -1.11 15.30
N VAL A 235 -8.28 -0.78 14.40
CA VAL A 235 -8.56 -0.07 13.15
C VAL A 235 -8.67 -1.08 12.02
N ARG A 236 -9.86 -1.22 11.43
CA ARG A 236 -10.25 -2.38 10.59
C ARG A 236 -9.81 -2.29 9.12
N GLY A 237 -9.53 -1.07 8.63
CA GLY A 237 -9.09 -0.81 7.27
C GLY A 237 -10.18 -1.01 6.19
N LYS A 238 -11.45 -0.72 6.51
CA LYS A 238 -12.62 -0.93 5.62
C LYS A 238 -13.29 0.40 5.20
N PRO A 239 -12.70 1.19 4.30
CA PRO A 239 -13.31 2.45 3.88
C PRO A 239 -14.69 2.21 3.24
N GLY A 240 -15.74 2.80 3.83
CA GLY A 240 -17.13 2.65 3.37
C GLY A 240 -18.01 1.77 4.25
N ASP A 241 -17.47 1.14 5.30
CA ASP A 241 -18.31 0.54 6.36
C ASP A 241 -18.96 1.67 7.19
N CYS A 242 -20.29 1.73 7.19
CA CYS A 242 -21.07 2.77 7.90
C CYS A 242 -21.08 2.57 9.42
N MET A 243 -20.69 1.37 9.88
CA MET A 243 -20.40 1.10 11.30
C MET A 243 -19.07 1.77 11.65
N SER A 244 -19.12 3.08 11.91
CA SER A 244 -17.91 3.87 12.18
C SER A 244 -17.23 3.41 13.48
N GLU A 245 -18.02 3.05 14.49
CA GLU A 245 -17.55 2.68 15.82
C GLU A 245 -18.42 1.57 16.40
N SER A 246 -17.80 0.52 16.94
CA SER A 246 -18.48 -0.47 17.80
C SER A 246 -17.58 -0.86 18.96
N ALA A 247 -18.16 -1.30 20.07
CA ALA A 247 -17.39 -1.71 21.25
C ALA A 247 -17.63 -3.19 21.56
N ILE A 248 -16.56 -3.90 21.90
CA ILE A 248 -16.59 -5.28 22.43
C ILE A 248 -15.80 -5.28 23.73
N GLY A 249 -16.49 -5.06 24.86
CA GLY A 249 -15.85 -4.91 26.16
C GLY A 249 -14.92 -3.69 26.20
N ASN A 250 -13.62 -3.93 26.39
CA ASN A 250 -12.53 -2.95 26.39
C ASN A 250 -11.99 -2.60 24.99
N ILE A 251 -12.55 -3.20 23.94
CA ILE A 251 -12.12 -3.02 22.56
C ILE A 251 -13.02 -2.00 21.87
N ASP A 252 -12.42 -0.92 21.38
CA ASP A 252 -13.06 -0.01 20.43
C ASP A 252 -12.68 -0.43 18.99
N LEU A 253 -13.68 -0.68 18.15
CA LEU A 253 -13.54 -1.06 16.75
C LEU A 253 -13.87 0.14 15.89
N VAL A 254 -12.90 0.62 15.12
CA VAL A 254 -13.08 1.73 14.18
C VAL A 254 -12.81 1.25 12.76
N SER A 255 -13.66 1.64 11.83
CA SER A 255 -13.52 1.22 10.44
C SER A 255 -12.23 1.77 9.79
N VAL A 256 -12.08 3.09 9.79
CA VAL A 256 -10.92 3.82 9.25
C VAL A 256 -10.73 5.09 10.09
N LEU A 257 -9.47 5.47 10.31
CA LEU A 257 -9.09 6.75 10.91
C LEU A 257 -8.47 7.67 9.86
N SER A 258 -8.65 8.98 10.03
CA SER A 258 -7.90 9.96 9.25
C SER A 258 -6.39 9.81 9.46
N SER A 259 -5.60 10.37 8.55
CA SER A 259 -4.14 10.34 8.67
C SER A 259 -3.65 10.98 9.98
N GLY A 260 -4.28 12.07 10.43
CA GLY A 260 -3.93 12.76 11.69
C GLY A 260 -4.28 11.95 12.94
N GLU A 261 -5.46 11.35 12.98
CA GLU A 261 -5.89 10.50 14.11
C GLU A 261 -5.04 9.24 14.22
N LEU A 262 -4.78 8.54 13.11
CA LEU A 262 -3.93 7.36 13.17
C LEU A 262 -2.51 7.71 13.59
N LYS A 263 -1.93 8.81 13.09
CA LYS A 263 -0.59 9.28 13.52
C LYS A 263 -0.54 9.41 15.04
N THR A 264 -1.57 10.07 15.58
CA THR A 264 -1.68 10.34 17.02
C THR A 264 -1.75 9.03 17.82
N HIS A 265 -2.62 8.10 17.41
CA HIS A 265 -2.70 6.80 18.07
C HIS A 265 -1.41 5.98 17.97
N LEU A 266 -0.70 6.03 16.83
CA LEU A 266 0.60 5.37 16.69
C LEU A 266 1.67 5.92 17.63
N LEU A 267 1.69 7.24 17.83
CA LEU A 267 2.65 7.90 18.73
C LEU A 267 2.35 7.64 20.21
N GLN A 268 1.07 7.63 20.58
CA GLN A 268 0.64 7.57 21.98
C GLN A 268 0.41 6.15 22.51
N THR A 269 0.13 5.19 21.62
CA THR A 269 -0.16 3.82 22.05
C THR A 269 1.13 3.03 22.24
N PRO A 270 1.37 2.42 23.42
CA PRO A 270 2.57 1.66 23.69
C PRO A 270 2.73 0.44 22.79
N ASN A 271 1.70 -0.41 22.71
CA ASN A 271 1.76 -1.69 22.01
C ASN A 271 1.03 -1.62 20.67
N ILE A 272 1.77 -1.77 19.57
CA ILE A 272 1.20 -1.78 18.22
C ILE A 272 1.25 -3.23 17.70
N PHE A 273 0.16 -3.68 17.06
CA PHE A 273 0.02 -4.99 16.44
C PHE A 273 -0.43 -4.80 15.00
N CYS A 274 0.34 -5.27 14.01
CA CYS A 274 -0.01 -5.07 12.62
C CYS A 274 0.56 -6.16 11.70
N ARG A 275 0.08 -6.18 10.46
CA ARG A 275 0.74 -6.94 9.38
C ARG A 275 2.08 -6.27 9.02
N SER A 276 3.06 -7.07 8.60
CA SER A 276 4.37 -6.60 8.10
C SER A 276 4.30 -6.04 6.67
N GLY A 277 3.27 -5.25 6.37
CA GLY A 277 3.12 -4.60 5.07
C GLY A 277 4.13 -3.47 4.92
N TYR A 278 4.72 -3.35 3.72
CA TYR A 278 5.81 -2.40 3.48
C TYR A 278 5.45 -0.94 3.78
N SER A 279 4.25 -0.48 3.43
CA SER A 279 3.79 0.88 3.76
C SER A 279 3.68 1.12 5.27
N THR A 280 3.24 0.12 6.03
CA THR A 280 3.19 0.20 7.49
C THR A 280 4.58 0.30 8.10
N LEU A 281 5.56 -0.42 7.54
CA LEU A 281 6.95 -0.33 7.99
C LEU A 281 7.56 1.06 7.73
N MET A 282 7.28 1.66 6.57
CA MET A 282 7.69 3.04 6.28
C MET A 282 7.06 4.04 7.28
N ASP A 283 5.76 3.90 7.53
CA ASP A 283 5.02 4.70 8.51
C ASP A 283 5.63 4.58 9.92
N LEU A 284 5.88 3.35 10.39
CA LEU A 284 6.49 3.09 11.70
C LEU A 284 7.91 3.63 11.81
N LYS A 285 8.72 3.45 10.76
CA LYS A 285 10.10 3.93 10.72
C LYS A 285 10.17 5.45 10.80
N LEU A 286 9.32 6.16 10.07
CA LEU A 286 9.26 7.62 10.10
C LEU A 286 8.71 8.19 11.42
N LEU A 287 7.88 7.43 12.13
CA LEU A 287 7.39 7.81 13.46
C LEU A 287 8.29 7.33 14.60
N GLU A 288 9.39 6.63 14.30
CA GLU A 288 10.27 6.00 15.30
C GLU A 288 9.50 5.09 16.27
N ARG A 289 8.52 4.36 15.74
CA ARG A 289 7.70 3.41 16.50
C ARG A 289 8.02 1.97 16.12
N GLU A 290 7.87 1.10 17.10
CA GLU A 290 8.00 -0.35 16.92
C GLU A 290 6.63 -1.02 17.02
N ALA A 291 6.51 -2.18 16.37
CA ALA A 291 5.26 -2.94 16.36
C ALA A 291 5.53 -4.45 16.42
N ASN A 292 4.58 -5.15 17.01
CA ASN A 292 4.49 -6.60 16.94
C ASN A 292 3.96 -6.97 15.55
N LEU A 293 4.84 -7.52 14.71
CA LEU A 293 4.54 -7.86 13.32
C LEU A 293 3.97 -9.27 13.19
N PHE A 294 2.82 -9.38 12.52
CA PHE A 294 2.14 -10.64 12.22
C PHE A 294 2.04 -10.81 10.70
N PRO A 295 3.01 -11.44 10.04
CA PRO A 295 2.97 -11.60 8.59
C PRO A 295 1.74 -12.39 8.16
N THR A 296 1.20 -12.07 6.99
CA THR A 296 0.13 -12.86 6.37
C THR A 296 0.69 -14.24 5.97
N PRO A 297 0.14 -15.34 6.48
CA PRO A 297 0.64 -16.68 6.16
C PRO A 297 0.60 -16.96 4.66
N GLY A 298 1.71 -17.46 4.11
CA GLY A 298 1.83 -17.75 2.69
C GLY A 298 2.03 -16.53 1.81
N GLN A 299 2.36 -15.36 2.38
CA GLN A 299 2.82 -14.18 1.67
C GLN A 299 4.33 -14.00 1.87
N PRO A 300 5.18 -14.49 0.95
CA PRO A 300 6.63 -14.53 1.13
C PRO A 300 7.27 -13.17 1.42
N GLU A 301 6.74 -12.10 0.83
CA GLU A 301 7.16 -10.72 1.11
C GLU A 301 6.96 -10.35 2.58
N GLN A 302 5.74 -10.51 3.11
CA GLN A 302 5.43 -10.14 4.49
C GLN A 302 6.20 -11.02 5.48
N GLU A 303 6.33 -12.32 5.21
CA GLU A 303 7.13 -13.23 6.03
C GLU A 303 8.62 -12.84 6.04
N TYR A 304 9.16 -12.46 4.88
CA TYR A 304 10.53 -11.94 4.77
C TYR A 304 10.71 -10.64 5.55
N LEU A 305 9.85 -9.64 5.32
CA LEU A 305 9.92 -8.35 6.00
C LEU A 305 9.73 -8.49 7.51
N SER A 306 8.81 -9.36 7.95
CA SER A 306 8.63 -9.62 9.38
C SER A 306 9.88 -10.19 10.01
N LYS A 307 10.64 -11.06 9.33
CA LYS A 307 11.90 -11.61 9.86
C LYS A 307 13.02 -10.57 9.84
N LEU A 308 13.10 -9.76 8.78
CA LEU A 308 14.09 -8.70 8.64
C LEU A 308 13.97 -7.64 9.75
N HIS A 309 12.74 -7.31 10.13
CA HIS A 309 12.43 -6.29 11.13
C HIS A 309 12.05 -6.87 12.50
N LYS A 310 12.24 -8.19 12.70
CA LYS A 310 12.03 -8.81 14.01
C LYS A 310 13.22 -8.47 14.91
N LYS A 311 12.93 -7.87 16.06
CA LYS A 311 13.88 -7.81 17.17
C LYS A 311 13.78 -9.09 18.01
#